data_AF-A0AAU4KQ03-F1
#
_entry.id   AF-A0AAU4KQ03-F1
#
_cell.length_a   1.000
_cell.length_b   1.000
_cell.length_c   1.000
_cell.angle_alpha   90.00
_cell.angle_beta   90.00
_cell.angle_gamma   90.00
#
_symmetry.space_group_name_H-M   'P 1'
#
loop_
_entity.id
_entity.type
_entity.pdbx_description
1 polymer ?
#
loop_
_entity_poly.entity_id
_entity_poly.type
_entity_poly.pdbx_seq_one_letter_code
_entity_poly.pdbx_strand_id
1 'polypeptide(L)'
;MGHTHGHEHGHHHHHPHGHEGTGATLPAAFDTAVPDEALTPEQRSRRSLLRRAGLLGAGLAAAGVLAQGAATPAYASTGGRRKNGFLWLAGDHHIHTQYSSDGKYRVRDQVRQGAAHGLDWMVITDHGSETHAKIGVDKVNPDIQEAREAYGDTLVFQGLEWNIPAAEHGTVFVHPGRNEVAVLKQFETDYDGSVKGASDSTPANEALAIAGLNFLAEQVQRRRVKDILMLANHPARKGLDSPHEIRAWRDATPASHQIAVGFEGAPGHQAGGIQKTYGMGLARGLYDSSPSANSFAGYPLESYRTWGGFDWMTATVGGLWDSLLAEGKPWWITANSDSHQVYTDTAVRGGPDSDFTANGRHTDPVYGGRIDTTQGDYWPGQYSRTHVGSDGFSYAAVMDGIRAGRVWVDHGQLISGLDARLSGGGRWATLGGALHVRKGTRVTLTVDIGLAGGPNWAGFVPKLARVDVVQGDVTGAASDRDTLTAPTARVAKSYEVNKSAGTVRLTYDLGAVDRPVYVRLRGTDGNRSAVGLRGASVDPAGPAVDVLGDADPWKDLWFYSNPVWVLPS
;
A
#
# COMPACT_ATOMS: atom_id res chain seq x y z
N MET A 1 -30.49 -12.51 -77.79
CA MET A 1 -29.41 -11.62 -77.33
C MET A 1 -29.30 -11.81 -75.83
N GLY A 2 -28.31 -12.59 -75.39
CA GLY A 2 -28.10 -12.90 -73.97
C GLY A 2 -27.04 -11.97 -73.40
N HIS A 3 -27.39 -11.21 -72.36
CA HIS A 3 -26.49 -10.28 -71.68
C HIS A 3 -26.17 -10.81 -70.27
N THR A 4 -24.92 -11.26 -70.15
CA THR A 4 -23.92 -10.99 -69.09
C THR A 4 -24.36 -10.95 -67.62
N HIS A 5 -23.77 -11.90 -66.88
CA HIS A 5 -23.62 -11.95 -65.43
C HIS A 5 -22.67 -10.88 -64.88
N GLY A 6 -22.95 -10.43 -63.65
CA GLY A 6 -22.03 -9.71 -62.78
C GLY A 6 -22.54 -9.77 -61.34
N HIS A 7 -22.12 -10.79 -60.59
CA HIS A 7 -22.35 -10.90 -59.15
C HIS A 7 -21.19 -10.20 -58.43
N GLU A 8 -21.49 -9.18 -57.61
CA GLU A 8 -20.54 -8.64 -56.63
C GLU A 8 -20.59 -9.47 -55.35
N HIS A 9 -19.39 -9.79 -54.86
CA HIS A 9 -19.14 -10.57 -53.65
C HIS A 9 -19.38 -9.73 -52.39
N GLY A 10 -20.22 -10.24 -51.49
CA GLY A 10 -20.29 -9.77 -50.11
C GLY A 10 -19.07 -10.25 -49.32
N HIS A 11 -18.24 -9.32 -48.85
CA HIS A 11 -17.18 -9.61 -47.90
C HIS A 11 -17.77 -9.85 -46.51
N HIS A 12 -17.75 -11.09 -46.06
CA HIS A 12 -17.97 -11.46 -44.66
C HIS A 12 -16.77 -11.03 -43.83
N HIS A 13 -16.95 -10.03 -42.96
CA HIS A 13 -16.00 -9.73 -41.90
C HIS A 13 -16.15 -10.76 -40.77
N HIS A 14 -15.18 -11.67 -40.68
CA HIS A 14 -14.97 -12.49 -39.49
C HIS A 14 -14.38 -11.60 -38.39
N HIS A 15 -15.16 -11.33 -37.34
CA HIS A 15 -14.63 -10.82 -36.08
C HIS A 15 -13.87 -11.97 -35.37
N PRO A 16 -12.60 -11.82 -35.01
CA PRO A 16 -11.95 -12.76 -34.12
C PRO A 16 -12.46 -12.50 -32.70
N HIS A 17 -13.19 -13.47 -32.15
CA HIS A 17 -13.44 -13.55 -30.73
C HIS A 17 -12.09 -13.75 -30.01
N GLY A 18 -11.60 -12.70 -29.37
CA GLY A 18 -10.45 -12.77 -28.48
C GLY A 18 -10.81 -13.60 -27.25
N HIS A 19 -10.40 -14.86 -27.25
CA HIS A 19 -10.30 -15.64 -26.03
C HIS A 19 -9.19 -15.05 -25.16
N GLU A 20 -9.54 -14.48 -24.00
CA GLU A 20 -8.58 -14.13 -22.95
C GLU A 20 -7.90 -15.41 -22.46
N GLY A 21 -6.72 -15.68 -23.01
CA GLY A 21 -5.81 -16.71 -22.53
C GLY A 21 -5.23 -16.34 -21.17
N THR A 22 -5.27 -17.29 -20.25
CA THR A 22 -4.63 -17.23 -18.94
C THR A 22 -3.11 -17.08 -19.08
N GLY A 23 -2.63 -15.85 -18.92
CA GLY A 23 -1.21 -15.49 -18.89
C GLY A 23 -1.02 -14.08 -19.43
N ALA A 24 -1.28 -13.06 -18.60
CA ALA A 24 -0.95 -11.68 -18.98
C ALA A 24 0.56 -11.62 -19.26
N THR A 25 0.91 -11.31 -20.51
CA THR A 25 2.29 -11.01 -20.91
C THR A 25 2.80 -9.84 -20.07
N LEU A 26 4.04 -9.96 -19.56
CA LEU A 26 4.68 -8.87 -18.82
C LEU A 26 4.69 -7.60 -19.70
N PRO A 27 4.52 -6.40 -19.10
CA PRO A 27 4.62 -5.16 -19.87
C PRO A 27 6.01 -5.04 -20.49
N ALA A 28 6.13 -4.31 -21.60
CA ALA A 28 7.34 -4.31 -22.41
C ALA A 28 8.58 -3.86 -21.61
N ALA A 29 8.44 -2.92 -20.67
CA ALA A 29 9.54 -2.52 -19.79
C ALA A 29 10.09 -3.67 -18.91
N PHE A 30 9.25 -4.64 -18.54
CA PHE A 30 9.60 -5.80 -17.71
C PHE A 30 10.08 -7.01 -18.52
N ASP A 31 9.69 -7.11 -19.81
CA ASP A 31 10.05 -8.24 -20.64
C ASP A 31 11.43 -8.07 -21.28
N THR A 32 12.42 -8.80 -20.73
CA THR A 32 13.80 -8.80 -21.25
C THR A 32 13.94 -9.30 -22.70
N ALA A 33 12.92 -9.94 -23.27
CA ALA A 33 12.90 -10.35 -24.67
C ALA A 33 12.60 -9.18 -25.64
N VAL A 34 11.97 -8.10 -25.17
CA VAL A 34 11.73 -6.90 -25.98
C VAL A 34 13.03 -6.07 -26.04
N PRO A 35 13.59 -5.74 -27.23
CA PRO A 35 14.82 -4.96 -27.33
C PRO A 35 14.62 -3.50 -26.89
N ASP A 36 15.67 -2.85 -26.38
CA ASP A 36 15.58 -1.47 -25.84
C ASP A 36 15.14 -0.46 -26.92
N GLU A 37 15.44 -0.69 -28.20
CA GLU A 37 15.05 0.16 -29.33
C GLU A 37 13.54 0.11 -29.64
N ALA A 38 12.86 -0.96 -29.22
CA ALA A 38 11.41 -1.12 -29.41
C ALA A 38 10.58 -0.46 -28.29
N LEU A 39 11.23 0.08 -27.26
CA LEU A 39 10.59 0.71 -26.11
C LEU A 39 10.38 2.21 -26.32
N THR A 40 9.25 2.74 -25.83
CA THR A 40 9.08 4.20 -25.71
C THR A 40 10.11 4.81 -24.75
N PRO A 41 10.38 6.13 -24.80
CA PRO A 41 11.25 6.78 -23.83
C PRO A 41 10.90 6.48 -22.36
N GLU A 42 9.61 6.48 -22.04
CA GLU A 42 9.09 6.18 -20.70
C GLU A 42 9.39 4.73 -20.31
N GLN A 43 9.13 3.79 -21.22
CA GLN A 43 9.41 2.36 -20.99
C GLN A 43 10.91 2.09 -20.83
N ARG A 44 11.78 2.79 -21.58
CA ARG A 44 13.24 2.70 -21.41
C ARG A 44 13.70 3.23 -20.06
N SER A 45 13.19 4.40 -19.66
CA SER A 45 13.48 4.98 -18.34
C SER A 45 13.10 4.01 -17.23
N ARG A 46 11.89 3.43 -17.34
CA ARG A 46 11.37 2.42 -16.43
C ARG A 46 12.23 1.16 -16.39
N ARG A 47 12.59 0.59 -17.55
CA ARG A 47 13.50 -0.55 -17.61
C ARG A 47 14.86 -0.25 -17.00
N SER A 48 15.39 0.95 -17.21
CA SER A 48 16.65 1.38 -16.57
C SER A 48 16.52 1.44 -15.05
N LEU A 49 15.37 1.88 -14.52
CA LEU A 49 15.08 1.87 -13.08
C LEU A 49 15.01 0.43 -12.55
N LEU A 50 14.27 -0.47 -13.22
CA LEU A 50 14.17 -1.88 -12.86
C LEU A 50 15.52 -2.61 -12.91
N ARG A 51 16.37 -2.33 -13.91
CA ARG A 51 17.75 -2.86 -14.00
C ARG A 51 18.61 -2.39 -12.83
N ARG A 52 18.54 -1.09 -12.48
CA ARG A 52 19.25 -0.53 -11.31
C ARG A 52 18.76 -1.13 -9.99
N ALA A 53 17.48 -1.44 -9.90
CA ALA A 53 16.90 -2.11 -8.74
C ALA A 53 17.21 -3.63 -8.69
N GLY A 54 17.90 -4.19 -9.69
CA GLY A 54 18.18 -5.63 -9.76
C GLY A 54 16.97 -6.49 -10.09
N LEU A 55 15.84 -5.89 -10.47
CA LEU A 55 14.55 -6.56 -10.69
C LEU A 55 14.44 -7.25 -12.08
N LEU A 56 15.48 -7.13 -12.93
CA LEU A 56 15.54 -7.74 -14.27
C LEU A 56 16.72 -8.72 -14.44
N GLY A 57 17.31 -9.21 -13.35
CA GLY A 57 18.46 -10.14 -13.35
C GLY A 57 18.10 -11.59 -12.95
N ALA A 58 18.58 -12.56 -13.74
CA ALA A 58 18.59 -14.03 -13.55
C ALA A 58 17.59 -14.62 -12.53
N GLY A 59 16.31 -14.75 -12.91
CA GLY A 59 15.33 -15.52 -12.14
C GLY A 59 13.89 -15.48 -12.67
N LEU A 60 13.55 -14.43 -13.42
CA LEU A 60 12.22 -14.21 -13.99
C LEU A 60 12.13 -14.77 -15.41
N ALA A 61 12.10 -16.09 -15.54
CA ALA A 61 11.73 -16.76 -16.79
C ALA A 61 10.44 -17.59 -16.55
N ALA A 62 9.40 -17.18 -17.29
CA ALA A 62 8.12 -17.82 -17.63
C ALA A 62 7.73 -19.19 -17.03
N ALA A 63 6.46 -19.33 -16.60
CA ALA A 63 5.58 -20.46 -17.02
C ALA A 63 4.17 -20.43 -16.36
N GLY A 64 3.12 -20.57 -17.18
CA GLY A 64 2.39 -21.85 -17.37
C GLY A 64 1.42 -22.35 -16.28
N VAL A 65 0.23 -22.77 -16.73
CA VAL A 65 -1.06 -23.01 -16.03
C VAL A 65 -1.21 -24.40 -15.35
N LEU A 66 -2.21 -24.49 -14.43
CA LEU A 66 -3.00 -25.64 -13.89
C LEU A 66 -2.45 -26.33 -12.61
N ALA A 67 -3.21 -26.72 -11.57
CA ALA A 67 -4.65 -27.00 -11.38
C ALA A 67 -5.12 -26.86 -9.90
N GLN A 68 -6.43 -26.97 -9.69
CA GLN A 68 -7.24 -26.72 -8.48
C GLN A 68 -7.21 -27.82 -7.39
N GLY A 69 -7.57 -27.44 -6.15
CA GLY A 69 -8.50 -28.23 -5.31
C GLY A 69 -8.23 -28.31 -3.80
N ALA A 70 -9.27 -27.96 -3.03
CA ALA A 70 -9.58 -28.24 -1.61
C ALA A 70 -9.19 -27.19 -0.55
N ALA A 71 -10.19 -26.80 0.25
CA ALA A 71 -10.18 -25.71 1.22
C ALA A 71 -9.44 -26.07 2.52
N THR A 72 -8.59 -25.15 2.96
CA THR A 72 -7.88 -25.10 4.26
C THR A 72 -8.00 -23.71 4.86
N PRO A 73 -7.90 -23.54 6.20
CA PRO A 73 -8.25 -22.30 6.89
C PRO A 73 -7.33 -21.12 6.53
N ALA A 74 -7.77 -19.90 6.86
CA ALA A 74 -7.39 -18.56 6.38
C ALA A 74 -5.93 -18.08 6.53
N TYR A 75 -4.95 -18.98 6.41
CA TYR A 75 -3.59 -18.63 6.05
C TYR A 75 -3.41 -18.92 4.56
N ALA A 76 -2.80 -18.00 3.80
CA ALA A 76 -2.40 -18.27 2.43
C ALA A 76 -1.36 -19.40 2.42
N SER A 77 -1.81 -20.65 2.42
CA SER A 77 -0.95 -21.81 2.26
C SER A 77 -0.47 -21.81 0.81
N THR A 78 0.70 -21.23 0.57
CA THR A 78 1.47 -21.46 -0.66
C THR A 78 2.07 -22.87 -0.61
N GLY A 79 1.20 -23.87 -0.52
CA GLY A 79 1.51 -25.29 -0.75
C GLY A 79 1.72 -25.55 -2.23
N GLY A 80 2.70 -24.87 -2.83
CA GLY A 80 3.03 -24.97 -4.24
C GLY A 80 4.52 -24.72 -4.41
N ARG A 81 5.21 -25.69 -4.98
CA ARG A 81 6.66 -25.81 -5.16
C ARG A 81 7.21 -24.72 -6.09
N ARG A 82 7.13 -23.44 -5.73
CA ARG A 82 7.72 -22.34 -6.53
C ARG A 82 9.22 -22.28 -6.28
N LYS A 83 10.00 -22.44 -7.36
CA LYS A 83 11.46 -22.30 -7.33
C LYS A 83 11.93 -20.83 -7.36
N ASN A 84 11.11 -19.89 -7.85
CA ASN A 84 11.58 -18.59 -8.36
C ASN A 84 10.99 -17.31 -7.71
N GLY A 85 10.27 -17.39 -6.57
CA GLY A 85 9.80 -16.18 -5.83
C GLY A 85 8.55 -15.50 -6.41
N PHE A 86 8.36 -14.20 -6.10
CA PHE A 86 7.26 -13.33 -6.56
C PHE A 86 7.79 -12.18 -7.45
N LEU A 87 6.92 -11.62 -8.30
CA LEU A 87 7.16 -10.33 -8.95
C LEU A 87 6.81 -9.22 -7.97
N TRP A 88 7.79 -8.44 -7.52
CA TRP A 88 7.56 -7.32 -6.62
C TRP A 88 7.14 -6.07 -7.40
N LEU A 89 5.93 -5.58 -7.12
CA LEU A 89 5.33 -4.43 -7.79
C LEU A 89 5.18 -3.25 -6.82
N ALA A 90 5.87 -2.15 -7.10
CA ALA A 90 5.77 -0.91 -6.33
C ALA A 90 4.45 -0.19 -6.66
N GLY A 91 3.83 0.44 -5.68
CA GLY A 91 2.63 1.22 -5.91
C GLY A 91 2.24 2.12 -4.75
N ASP A 92 1.11 2.76 -4.95
CA ASP A 92 0.56 3.80 -4.09
C ASP A 92 -0.97 3.74 -4.19
N HIS A 93 -1.66 3.64 -3.06
CA HIS A 93 -3.09 3.41 -3.03
C HIS A 93 -3.92 4.63 -2.61
N HIS A 94 -3.30 5.80 -2.41
CA HIS A 94 -4.00 6.95 -1.86
C HIS A 94 -3.52 8.24 -2.52
N ILE A 95 -4.25 8.64 -3.57
CA ILE A 95 -3.85 9.71 -4.48
C ILE A 95 -5.08 10.52 -4.88
N HIS A 96 -4.93 11.83 -4.83
CA HIS A 96 -5.99 12.77 -5.10
C HIS A 96 -5.75 13.55 -6.38
N THR A 97 -6.85 13.98 -6.98
CA THR A 97 -6.86 14.69 -8.24
C THR A 97 -7.74 15.92 -8.14
N GLN A 98 -7.88 16.66 -9.23
CA GLN A 98 -8.81 17.77 -9.34
C GLN A 98 -10.27 17.37 -9.11
N TYR A 99 -10.61 16.08 -9.05
CA TYR A 99 -11.94 15.57 -8.67
C TYR A 99 -12.14 15.47 -7.15
N SER A 100 -11.08 15.64 -6.36
CA SER A 100 -11.15 15.86 -4.91
C SER A 100 -11.27 17.35 -4.56
N SER A 101 -11.94 17.66 -3.45
CA SER A 101 -12.15 19.05 -2.99
C SER A 101 -10.87 19.78 -2.58
N ASP A 102 -9.81 19.01 -2.34
CA ASP A 102 -8.49 19.43 -1.90
C ASP A 102 -7.36 19.02 -2.86
N GLY A 103 -7.65 18.24 -3.89
CA GLY A 103 -6.68 17.90 -4.92
C GLY A 103 -6.46 19.02 -5.96
N LYS A 104 -5.34 18.95 -6.67
CA LYS A 104 -4.93 19.94 -7.68
C LYS A 104 -4.72 19.35 -9.07
N TYR A 105 -4.20 18.13 -9.15
CA TYR A 105 -3.63 17.60 -10.38
C TYR A 105 -4.62 16.79 -11.20
N ARG A 106 -4.43 16.70 -12.51
CA ARG A 106 -5.22 15.81 -13.36
C ARG A 106 -4.83 14.36 -13.06
N VAL A 107 -5.73 13.41 -13.33
CA VAL A 107 -5.41 11.96 -13.27
C VAL A 107 -4.14 11.65 -14.06
N ARG A 108 -4.03 12.18 -15.28
CA ARG A 108 -2.85 11.98 -16.14
C ARG A 108 -1.56 12.52 -15.53
N ASP A 109 -1.61 13.64 -14.81
CA ASP A 109 -0.42 14.20 -14.17
C ASP A 109 0.08 13.29 -13.05
N GLN A 110 -0.85 12.79 -12.22
CA GLN A 110 -0.54 11.84 -11.15
C GLN A 110 0.04 10.54 -11.72
N VAL A 111 -0.61 9.93 -12.71
CA VAL A 111 -0.17 8.66 -13.31
C VAL A 111 1.18 8.82 -14.01
N ARG A 112 1.38 9.92 -14.75
CA ARG A 112 2.69 10.24 -15.36
C ARG A 112 3.79 10.29 -14.32
N GLN A 113 3.55 10.99 -13.22
CA GLN A 113 4.53 11.15 -12.16
C GLN A 113 4.78 9.83 -11.45
N GLY A 114 3.75 9.08 -11.06
CA GLY A 114 3.92 7.76 -10.45
C GLY A 114 4.71 6.81 -11.34
N ALA A 115 4.40 6.74 -12.64
CA ALA A 115 5.17 5.95 -13.60
C ALA A 115 6.63 6.39 -13.70
N ALA A 116 6.90 7.70 -13.72
CA ALA A 116 8.26 8.26 -13.74
C ALA A 116 9.05 7.96 -12.45
N HIS A 117 8.37 7.91 -11.31
CA HIS A 117 8.96 7.55 -10.01
C HIS A 117 9.06 6.03 -9.79
N GLY A 118 8.62 5.22 -10.77
CA GLY A 118 8.78 3.77 -10.78
C GLY A 118 7.64 2.98 -10.16
N LEU A 119 6.43 3.55 -10.09
CA LEU A 119 5.23 2.83 -9.66
C LEU A 119 4.68 1.92 -10.76
N ASP A 120 4.32 0.71 -10.37
CA ASP A 120 3.75 -0.36 -11.18
C ASP A 120 2.23 -0.41 -11.09
N TRP A 121 1.67 0.07 -9.98
CA TRP A 121 0.24 0.19 -9.79
C TRP A 121 -0.07 1.42 -8.94
N MET A 122 -1.25 2.00 -9.16
CA MET A 122 -1.70 3.21 -8.48
C MET A 122 -3.21 3.16 -8.28
N VAL A 123 -3.72 3.78 -7.22
CA VAL A 123 -5.16 3.94 -7.01
C VAL A 123 -5.47 5.43 -6.95
N ILE A 124 -6.43 5.89 -7.77
CA ILE A 124 -6.98 7.24 -7.66
C ILE A 124 -8.15 7.19 -6.67
N THR A 125 -8.07 7.96 -5.59
CA THR A 125 -8.94 7.88 -4.40
C THR A 125 -9.37 9.26 -3.95
N ASP A 126 -10.00 10.03 -4.83
CA ASP A 126 -10.52 11.36 -4.48
C ASP A 126 -11.43 11.30 -3.24
N HIS A 127 -11.43 12.37 -2.42
CA HIS A 127 -12.19 12.42 -1.17
C HIS A 127 -13.70 12.27 -1.38
N GLY A 128 -14.31 11.40 -0.58
CA GLY A 128 -15.75 11.30 -0.45
C GLY A 128 -16.37 12.63 0.00
N SER A 129 -17.41 13.07 -0.69
CA SER A 129 -18.17 14.28 -0.34
C SER A 129 -19.54 14.27 -1.00
N GLU A 130 -20.48 15.10 -0.53
CA GLU A 130 -21.78 15.23 -1.19
C GLU A 130 -21.66 15.55 -2.69
N THR A 131 -20.71 16.41 -3.07
CA THR A 131 -20.48 16.81 -4.47
C THR A 131 -19.85 15.66 -5.25
N HIS A 132 -18.87 14.96 -4.67
CA HIS A 132 -18.20 13.84 -5.31
C HIS A 132 -19.17 12.67 -5.55
N ALA A 133 -19.97 12.28 -4.54
CA ALA A 133 -21.01 11.26 -4.66
C ALA A 133 -22.05 11.58 -5.76
N LYS A 134 -22.43 12.85 -5.91
CA LYS A 134 -23.42 13.28 -6.92
C LYS A 134 -22.83 13.31 -8.32
N ILE A 135 -21.58 13.76 -8.49
CA ILE A 135 -21.01 14.16 -9.79
C ILE A 135 -19.58 13.61 -10.00
N GLY A 136 -18.70 13.70 -9.01
CA GLY A 136 -17.27 13.42 -9.12
C GLY A 136 -16.93 11.99 -9.54
N VAL A 137 -17.55 10.98 -8.92
CA VAL A 137 -17.28 9.54 -9.19
C VAL A 137 -17.44 9.19 -10.68
N ASP A 138 -18.47 9.74 -11.32
CA ASP A 138 -18.74 9.51 -12.73
C ASP A 138 -17.76 10.27 -13.64
N LYS A 139 -17.35 11.48 -13.23
CA LYS A 139 -16.50 12.35 -14.05
C LYS A 139 -15.02 11.97 -14.03
N VAL A 140 -14.52 11.34 -12.97
CA VAL A 140 -13.12 10.91 -12.89
C VAL A 140 -12.86 9.67 -13.75
N ASN A 141 -13.84 8.77 -13.93
CA ASN A 141 -13.62 7.50 -14.63
C ASN A 141 -13.13 7.64 -16.08
N PRO A 142 -13.67 8.53 -16.93
CA PRO A 142 -13.14 8.75 -18.28
C PRO A 142 -11.63 9.08 -18.29
N ASP A 143 -11.17 9.96 -17.39
CA ASP A 143 -9.76 10.34 -17.29
C ASP A 143 -8.89 9.16 -16.78
N ILE A 144 -9.45 8.28 -15.95
CA ILE A 144 -8.81 7.02 -15.54
C ILE A 144 -8.70 6.05 -16.71
N GLN A 145 -9.74 5.90 -17.55
CA GLN A 145 -9.63 5.05 -18.75
C GLN A 145 -8.57 5.59 -19.72
N GLU A 146 -8.54 6.91 -19.97
CA GLU A 146 -7.50 7.54 -20.79
C GLU A 146 -6.10 7.24 -20.21
N ALA A 147 -5.92 7.35 -18.89
CA ALA A 147 -4.65 7.05 -18.25
C ALA A 147 -4.26 5.57 -18.37
N ARG A 148 -5.21 4.63 -18.27
CA ARG A 148 -4.95 3.19 -18.49
C ARG A 148 -4.47 2.91 -19.90
N GLU A 149 -5.06 3.57 -20.89
CA GLU A 149 -4.65 3.45 -22.30
C GLU A 149 -3.27 4.09 -22.56
N ALA A 150 -3.00 5.25 -21.96
CA ALA A 150 -1.75 5.98 -22.15
C ALA A 150 -0.55 5.37 -21.42
N TYR A 151 -0.77 4.68 -20.29
CA TYR A 151 0.28 4.12 -19.43
C TYR A 151 0.10 2.61 -19.21
N GLY A 152 0.17 1.82 -20.30
CA GLY A 152 -0.05 0.37 -20.25
C GLY A 152 0.92 -0.43 -19.35
N ASP A 153 2.03 0.18 -18.93
CA ASP A 153 2.99 -0.39 -17.99
C ASP A 153 2.69 0.00 -16.52
N THR A 154 1.60 0.72 -16.22
CA THR A 154 1.17 1.09 -14.87
C THR A 154 -0.31 0.75 -14.67
N LEU A 155 -0.63 -0.11 -13.71
CA LEU A 155 -2.00 -0.51 -13.40
C LEU A 155 -2.71 0.60 -12.60
N VAL A 156 -3.65 1.31 -13.23
CA VAL A 156 -4.43 2.37 -12.56
C VAL A 156 -5.80 1.85 -12.11
N PHE A 157 -6.03 1.81 -10.80
CA PHE A 157 -7.32 1.47 -10.17
C PHE A 157 -8.14 2.76 -9.93
N GLN A 158 -9.46 2.62 -9.93
CA GLN A 158 -10.34 3.64 -9.37
C GLN A 158 -10.76 3.21 -7.96
N GLY A 159 -10.72 4.15 -7.03
CA GLY A 159 -11.18 4.00 -5.66
C GLY A 159 -11.86 5.26 -5.14
N LEU A 160 -11.91 5.36 -3.82
CA LEU A 160 -12.51 6.42 -3.02
C LEU A 160 -11.70 6.51 -1.74
N GLU A 161 -11.37 7.73 -1.30
CA GLU A 161 -11.05 7.93 0.11
C GLU A 161 -12.36 8.04 0.89
N TRP A 162 -12.73 6.93 1.50
CA TRP A 162 -13.93 6.79 2.29
C TRP A 162 -13.75 7.52 3.63
N ASN A 163 -14.65 8.44 3.96
CA ASN A 163 -14.77 8.93 5.33
C ASN A 163 -15.39 7.79 6.15
N ILE A 164 -14.61 7.05 6.93
CA ILE A 164 -15.13 5.90 7.67
C ILE A 164 -16.08 6.44 8.75
N PRO A 165 -17.34 5.99 8.82
CA PRO A 165 -18.23 6.36 9.92
C PRO A 165 -17.59 6.07 11.28
N ALA A 166 -17.70 7.00 12.22
CA ALA A 166 -17.05 7.01 13.55
C ALA A 166 -15.52 7.06 13.58
N ALA A 167 -14.83 7.05 12.44
CA ALA A 167 -13.38 6.96 12.36
C ALA A 167 -12.80 8.06 11.44
N GLU A 168 -11.52 7.94 11.06
CA GLU A 168 -10.91 8.87 10.12
C GLU A 168 -11.24 8.50 8.66
N HIS A 169 -10.27 8.08 7.85
CA HIS A 169 -10.50 7.76 6.44
C HIS A 169 -9.98 6.38 6.08
N GLY A 170 -10.40 5.87 4.93
CA GLY A 170 -9.88 4.62 4.39
C GLY A 170 -9.91 4.61 2.88
N THR A 171 -8.86 4.06 2.29
CA THR A 171 -8.83 3.73 0.88
C THR A 171 -9.79 2.58 0.61
N VAL A 172 -10.76 2.77 -0.28
CA VAL A 172 -11.58 1.69 -0.85
C VAL A 172 -11.37 1.67 -2.37
N PHE A 173 -11.00 0.52 -2.93
CA PHE A 173 -10.84 0.39 -4.38
C PHE A 173 -11.28 -0.95 -4.90
N VAL A 174 -11.69 -0.95 -6.17
CA VAL A 174 -12.33 -2.09 -6.81
C VAL A 174 -11.49 -2.59 -7.98
N HIS A 175 -11.59 -3.89 -8.26
CA HIS A 175 -11.04 -4.42 -9.50
C HIS A 175 -11.72 -3.73 -10.70
N PRO A 176 -10.96 -3.20 -11.67
CA PRO A 176 -11.55 -2.54 -12.84
C PRO A 176 -12.54 -3.42 -13.61
N GLY A 177 -13.61 -2.81 -14.09
CA GLY A 177 -14.63 -3.49 -14.88
C GLY A 177 -15.89 -2.67 -15.03
N ARG A 178 -16.87 -3.20 -15.77
CA ARG A 178 -18.10 -2.50 -16.18
C ARG A 178 -18.95 -1.90 -15.05
N ASN A 179 -18.74 -2.33 -13.80
CA ASN A 179 -19.50 -1.88 -12.64
C ASN A 179 -18.66 -1.10 -11.62
N GLU A 180 -17.40 -0.76 -11.91
CA GLU A 180 -16.52 -0.09 -10.95
C GLU A 180 -17.13 1.22 -10.42
N VAL A 181 -17.59 2.08 -11.33
CA VAL A 181 -18.23 3.37 -11.02
C VAL A 181 -19.53 3.17 -10.24
N ALA A 182 -20.39 2.26 -10.70
CA ALA A 182 -21.70 2.04 -10.08
C ALA A 182 -21.59 1.50 -8.65
N VAL A 183 -20.60 0.66 -8.36
CA VAL A 183 -20.34 0.13 -7.00
C VAL A 183 -19.78 1.23 -6.10
N LEU A 184 -18.77 1.97 -6.56
CA LEU A 184 -18.16 3.05 -5.78
C LEU A 184 -19.17 4.16 -5.45
N LYS A 185 -19.98 4.58 -6.43
CA LYS A 185 -21.00 5.61 -6.24
C LYS A 185 -22.07 5.20 -5.22
N GLN A 186 -22.55 3.96 -5.29
CA GLN A 186 -23.52 3.44 -4.32
C GLN A 186 -22.89 3.38 -2.93
N PHE A 187 -21.66 2.89 -2.83
CA PHE A 187 -20.95 2.80 -1.56
C PHE A 187 -20.79 4.17 -0.90
N GLU A 188 -20.31 5.18 -1.64
CA GLU A 188 -20.15 6.54 -1.13
C GLU A 188 -21.49 7.14 -0.68
N THR A 189 -22.55 6.98 -1.48
CA THR A 189 -23.87 7.54 -1.18
C THR A 189 -24.48 6.96 0.11
N ASP A 190 -24.28 5.66 0.35
CA ASP A 190 -24.97 4.95 1.42
C ASP A 190 -24.15 4.87 2.71
N TYR A 191 -22.82 4.86 2.62
CA TYR A 191 -21.93 4.50 3.73
C TYR A 191 -20.82 5.50 4.02
N ASP A 192 -20.65 6.58 3.25
CA ASP A 192 -19.63 7.60 3.56
C ASP A 192 -20.03 8.47 4.77
N GLY A 193 -19.13 8.58 5.75
CA GLY A 193 -19.35 9.30 7.00
C GLY A 193 -19.67 10.78 6.82
N SER A 194 -19.09 11.45 5.83
CA SER A 194 -19.38 12.86 5.53
C SER A 194 -20.75 13.00 4.89
N VAL A 195 -21.07 12.15 3.90
CA VAL A 195 -22.37 12.12 3.22
C VAL A 195 -23.52 11.76 4.17
N LYS A 196 -23.26 10.90 5.16
CA LYS A 196 -24.26 10.44 6.14
C LYS A 196 -24.31 11.27 7.42
N GLY A 197 -23.38 12.20 7.63
CA GLY A 197 -23.25 12.94 8.90
C GLY A 197 -22.93 12.00 10.08
N ALA A 198 -22.07 11.00 9.85
CA ALA A 198 -21.78 9.91 10.75
C ALA A 198 -20.34 9.94 11.32
N SER A 199 -19.78 11.14 11.52
CA SER A 199 -18.40 11.33 12.01
C SER A 199 -18.22 11.12 13.51
N ASP A 200 -19.29 11.23 14.31
CA ASP A 200 -19.19 11.09 15.76
C ASP A 200 -18.92 9.64 16.17
N SER A 201 -18.09 9.45 17.20
CA SER A 201 -17.77 8.12 17.75
C SER A 201 -18.98 7.60 18.54
N THR A 202 -19.85 6.87 17.84
CA THR A 202 -21.06 6.28 18.42
C THR A 202 -21.24 4.85 17.90
N PRO A 203 -21.84 3.94 18.70
CA PRO A 203 -22.08 2.57 18.26
C PRO A 203 -22.91 2.46 16.97
N ALA A 204 -23.78 3.43 16.70
CA ALA A 204 -24.58 3.47 15.47
C ALA A 204 -23.72 3.76 14.23
N ASN A 205 -22.76 4.68 14.36
CA ASN A 205 -21.84 5.04 13.29
C ASN A 205 -20.80 3.92 13.07
N GLU A 206 -20.27 3.32 14.13
CA GLU A 206 -19.41 2.13 14.02
C GLU A 206 -20.13 0.99 13.27
N ALA A 207 -21.41 0.74 13.59
CA ALA A 207 -22.22 -0.26 12.89
C ALA A 207 -22.44 0.09 11.40
N LEU A 208 -22.50 1.37 11.05
CA LEU A 208 -22.59 1.83 9.66
C LEU A 208 -21.31 1.51 8.88
N ALA A 209 -20.13 1.66 9.49
CA ALA A 209 -18.86 1.24 8.88
C ALA A 209 -18.86 -0.27 8.57
N ILE A 210 -19.32 -1.10 9.52
CA ILE A 210 -19.46 -2.55 9.33
C ILE A 210 -20.48 -2.88 8.23
N ALA A 211 -21.59 -2.14 8.15
CA ALA A 211 -22.57 -2.31 7.08
C ALA A 211 -21.96 -2.00 5.70
N GLY A 212 -21.11 -0.97 5.60
CA GLY A 212 -20.38 -0.64 4.39
C GLY A 212 -19.45 -1.77 3.94
N LEU A 213 -18.65 -2.34 4.86
CA LEU A 213 -17.78 -3.48 4.55
C LEU A 213 -18.57 -4.71 4.08
N ASN A 214 -19.73 -4.97 4.68
CA ASN A 214 -20.63 -6.04 4.27
C ASN A 214 -21.22 -5.80 2.87
N PHE A 215 -21.60 -4.56 2.55
CA PHE A 215 -22.05 -4.19 1.22
C PHE A 215 -20.98 -4.47 0.15
N LEU A 216 -19.73 -4.08 0.42
CA LEU A 216 -18.61 -4.33 -0.49
C LEU A 216 -18.38 -5.85 -0.71
N ALA A 217 -18.38 -6.64 0.37
CA ALA A 217 -18.27 -8.10 0.29
C ALA A 217 -19.41 -8.72 -0.55
N GLU A 218 -20.64 -8.21 -0.38
CA GLU A 218 -21.79 -8.64 -1.17
C GLU A 218 -21.63 -8.34 -2.66
N GLN A 219 -21.01 -7.20 -3.03
CA GLN A 219 -20.78 -6.88 -4.45
C GLN A 219 -19.81 -7.86 -5.12
N VAL A 220 -18.80 -8.34 -4.37
CA VAL A 220 -17.89 -9.41 -4.82
C VAL A 220 -18.63 -10.74 -4.90
N GLN A 221 -19.39 -11.11 -3.87
CA GLN A 221 -20.15 -12.37 -3.84
C GLN A 221 -21.16 -12.47 -5.00
N ARG A 222 -21.84 -11.37 -5.32
CA ARG A 222 -22.76 -11.24 -6.45
C ARG A 222 -22.06 -11.10 -7.81
N ARG A 223 -20.73 -11.10 -7.83
CA ARG A 223 -19.88 -10.95 -9.03
C ARG A 223 -20.18 -9.67 -9.81
N ARG A 224 -20.58 -8.61 -9.12
CA ARG A 224 -20.74 -7.29 -9.76
C ARG A 224 -19.38 -6.70 -10.09
N VAL A 225 -18.41 -6.86 -9.20
CA VAL A 225 -16.99 -6.63 -9.45
C VAL A 225 -16.21 -7.89 -9.08
N LYS A 226 -15.00 -8.05 -9.62
CA LYS A 226 -14.18 -9.25 -9.37
C LYS A 226 -13.60 -9.26 -7.95
N ASP A 227 -13.20 -8.09 -7.45
CA ASP A 227 -12.63 -7.96 -6.11
C ASP A 227 -12.72 -6.52 -5.60
N ILE A 228 -12.59 -6.32 -4.28
CA ILE A 228 -12.58 -5.04 -3.56
C ILE A 228 -11.61 -5.12 -2.37
N LEU A 229 -10.90 -4.04 -2.09
CA LEU A 229 -10.03 -3.88 -0.92
C LEU A 229 -10.37 -2.61 -0.15
N MET A 230 -10.18 -2.67 1.18
CA MET A 230 -10.19 -1.52 2.08
C MET A 230 -8.94 -1.50 2.96
N LEU A 231 -8.33 -0.32 3.09
CA LEU A 231 -7.18 -0.04 3.96
C LEU A 231 -7.50 1.26 4.73
N ALA A 232 -7.42 1.26 6.07
CA ALA A 232 -7.59 2.50 6.83
C ALA A 232 -6.39 3.44 6.58
N ASN A 233 -6.65 4.73 6.39
CA ASN A 233 -5.64 5.75 6.17
C ASN A 233 -5.39 6.52 7.47
N HIS A 234 -4.16 6.99 7.66
CA HIS A 234 -3.67 7.82 8.77
C HIS A 234 -4.29 7.48 10.15
N PRO A 235 -4.25 6.21 10.58
CA PRO A 235 -5.13 5.67 11.62
C PRO A 235 -4.93 6.30 13.01
N ALA A 236 -3.71 6.70 13.38
CA ALA A 236 -3.46 7.36 14.66
C ALA A 236 -3.52 8.90 14.60
N ARG A 237 -3.63 9.51 13.41
CA ARG A 237 -3.43 10.95 13.21
C ARG A 237 -4.34 11.79 14.09
N LYS A 238 -5.64 11.46 14.13
CA LYS A 238 -6.63 12.10 15.02
C LYS A 238 -7.03 11.23 16.22
N GLY A 239 -6.45 10.04 16.33
CA GLY A 239 -6.76 9.06 17.36
C GLY A 239 -8.23 8.60 17.38
N LEU A 240 -8.92 8.64 16.24
CA LEU A 240 -10.33 8.25 16.11
C LEU A 240 -10.47 6.73 15.98
N ASP A 241 -9.63 6.10 15.16
CA ASP A 241 -9.71 4.67 14.85
C ASP A 241 -9.37 3.82 16.08
N SER A 242 -10.37 3.39 16.84
CA SER A 242 -10.15 2.65 18.08
C SER A 242 -9.70 1.20 17.83
N PRO A 243 -9.05 0.53 18.82
CA PRO A 243 -8.58 -0.84 18.63
C PRO A 243 -9.72 -1.84 18.42
N HIS A 244 -10.88 -1.64 19.05
CA HIS A 244 -12.03 -2.52 18.86
C HIS A 244 -12.69 -2.35 17.49
N GLU A 245 -12.72 -1.13 16.94
CA GLU A 245 -13.18 -0.83 15.58
C GLU A 245 -12.24 -1.43 14.54
N ILE A 246 -10.92 -1.26 14.67
CA ILE A 246 -9.93 -1.88 13.78
C ILE A 246 -10.12 -3.40 13.72
N ARG A 247 -10.31 -4.04 14.90
CA ARG A 247 -10.64 -5.47 14.96
C ARG A 247 -12.00 -5.78 14.35
N ALA A 248 -12.97 -4.87 14.44
CA ALA A 248 -14.31 -5.06 13.89
C ALA A 248 -14.25 -5.02 12.37
N TRP A 249 -13.51 -4.08 11.78
CA TRP A 249 -13.29 -4.00 10.34
C TRP A 249 -12.59 -5.27 9.81
N ARG A 250 -11.49 -5.69 10.46
CA ARG A 250 -10.78 -6.93 10.12
C ARG A 250 -11.68 -8.16 10.12
N ASP A 251 -12.57 -8.25 11.13
CA ASP A 251 -13.42 -9.41 11.36
C ASP A 251 -14.81 -9.28 10.69
N ALA A 252 -15.12 -8.17 10.01
CA ALA A 252 -16.43 -7.89 9.43
C ALA A 252 -16.82 -8.85 8.31
N THR A 253 -15.83 -9.37 7.58
CA THR A 253 -16.02 -10.17 6.37
C THR A 253 -15.30 -11.51 6.47
N PRO A 254 -15.71 -12.54 5.71
CA PRO A 254 -15.15 -13.88 5.85
C PRO A 254 -13.63 -13.90 5.69
N ALA A 255 -12.92 -14.63 6.56
CA ALA A 255 -11.46 -14.72 6.50
C ALA A 255 -10.90 -15.31 5.19
N SER A 256 -11.73 -16.03 4.42
CA SER A 256 -11.39 -16.51 3.08
C SER A 256 -11.34 -15.40 2.02
N HIS A 257 -11.98 -14.26 2.28
CA HIS A 257 -12.07 -13.11 1.37
C HIS A 257 -12.36 -11.82 2.16
N GLN A 258 -11.39 -11.36 2.96
CA GLN A 258 -11.57 -10.14 3.76
C GLN A 258 -11.71 -8.91 2.84
N ILE A 259 -12.49 -7.90 3.22
CA ILE A 259 -12.50 -6.62 2.49
C ILE A 259 -11.49 -5.65 3.10
N ALA A 260 -11.61 -5.39 4.41
CA ALA A 260 -10.63 -4.62 5.17
C ALA A 260 -9.41 -5.50 5.48
N VAL A 261 -8.24 -5.11 4.97
CA VAL A 261 -7.03 -5.96 5.02
C VAL A 261 -5.89 -5.35 5.83
N GLY A 262 -5.98 -4.08 6.21
CA GLY A 262 -4.88 -3.40 6.87
C GLY A 262 -5.10 -1.91 7.04
N PHE A 263 -4.01 -1.23 7.35
CA PHE A 263 -3.96 0.22 7.40
C PHE A 263 -2.68 0.76 6.76
N GLU A 264 -2.66 2.06 6.57
CA GLU A 264 -1.48 2.85 6.30
C GLU A 264 -0.54 2.83 7.52
N GLY A 265 0.58 2.13 7.37
CA GLY A 265 1.62 2.09 8.39
C GLY A 265 2.60 3.25 8.28
N ALA A 266 2.71 3.86 7.11
CA ALA A 266 3.51 5.05 6.85
C ALA A 266 2.66 6.11 6.12
N PRO A 267 2.29 7.21 6.79
CA PRO A 267 1.44 8.25 6.23
C PRO A 267 1.97 8.89 4.94
N GLY A 268 1.07 9.43 4.11
CA GLY A 268 1.40 10.46 3.11
C GLY A 268 1.89 11.78 3.72
N HIS A 269 1.78 12.89 3.00
CA HIS A 269 2.15 14.24 3.48
C HIS A 269 3.54 14.37 4.16
N GLN A 270 4.52 13.57 3.71
CA GLN A 270 5.82 13.46 4.37
C GLN A 270 6.65 14.76 4.29
N ALA A 271 6.42 15.62 3.29
CA ALA A 271 7.08 16.93 3.19
C ALA A 271 6.55 17.95 4.21
N GLY A 272 5.43 17.67 4.88
CA GLY A 272 4.87 18.52 5.94
C GLY A 272 5.86 18.81 7.08
N GLY A 273 6.77 17.86 7.36
CA GLY A 273 7.81 17.97 8.40
C GLY A 273 9.00 18.86 8.05
N ILE A 274 9.12 19.32 6.81
CA ILE A 274 10.23 20.20 6.41
C ILE A 274 10.11 21.54 7.13
N GLN A 275 11.21 21.98 7.72
CA GLN A 275 11.30 23.23 8.50
C GLN A 275 10.71 24.43 7.76
N LYS A 276 10.06 25.34 8.49
CA LYS A 276 9.32 26.48 7.91
C LYS A 276 10.12 27.36 6.95
N THR A 277 11.43 27.47 7.15
CA THR A 277 12.34 28.21 6.25
C THR A 277 12.38 27.62 4.84
N TYR A 278 12.20 26.31 4.73
CA TYR A 278 12.32 25.56 3.47
C TYR A 278 11.01 24.88 3.05
N GLY A 279 10.04 24.69 3.95
CA GLY A 279 8.84 23.90 3.74
C GLY A 279 7.63 24.34 4.55
N MET A 280 6.65 23.45 4.68
CA MET A 280 5.37 23.71 5.34
C MET A 280 5.52 24.08 6.83
N GLY A 281 6.49 23.46 7.52
CA GLY A 281 6.80 23.70 8.93
C GLY A 281 5.78 23.11 9.90
N LEU A 282 5.09 22.03 9.51
CA LEU A 282 4.12 21.31 10.34
C LEU A 282 4.68 19.95 10.78
N ALA A 283 3.83 19.07 11.30
CA ALA A 283 4.25 17.71 11.59
C ALA A 283 4.45 16.93 10.29
N ARG A 284 5.46 16.06 10.27
CA ARG A 284 5.62 15.05 9.22
C ARG A 284 4.36 14.17 9.18
N GLY A 285 3.84 13.93 7.98
CA GLY A 285 2.57 13.23 7.78
C GLY A 285 1.31 14.03 8.14
N LEU A 286 1.45 15.31 8.52
CA LEU A 286 0.38 16.12 9.13
C LEU A 286 -0.19 15.51 10.42
N TYR A 287 0.63 14.79 11.16
CA TYR A 287 0.30 14.28 12.49
C TYR A 287 0.52 15.41 13.51
N ASP A 288 -0.29 16.47 13.45
CA ASP A 288 -0.21 17.64 14.32
C ASP A 288 -1.42 17.80 15.26
N SER A 289 -2.39 16.89 15.14
CA SER A 289 -3.63 16.91 15.92
C SER A 289 -3.40 16.65 17.42
N SER A 290 -4.47 16.86 18.19
CA SER A 290 -4.56 16.59 19.62
C SER A 290 -5.83 15.78 19.91
N PRO A 291 -5.92 15.07 21.05
CA PRO A 291 -7.12 14.34 21.42
C PRO A 291 -8.37 15.21 21.41
N SER A 292 -9.45 14.65 20.88
CA SER A 292 -10.80 15.24 20.84
C SER A 292 -11.78 14.41 21.68
N ALA A 293 -13.04 14.86 21.77
CA ALA A 293 -14.10 14.09 22.42
C ALA A 293 -14.40 12.75 21.73
N ASN A 294 -14.09 12.64 20.43
CA ASN A 294 -14.28 11.42 19.64
C ASN A 294 -13.02 10.54 19.62
N SER A 295 -11.90 11.01 20.17
CA SER A 295 -10.65 10.23 20.16
C SER A 295 -10.70 9.10 21.18
N PHE A 296 -10.13 7.96 20.83
CA PHE A 296 -10.01 6.82 21.74
C PHE A 296 -9.14 7.20 22.96
N ALA A 297 -9.75 7.20 24.14
CA ALA A 297 -9.13 7.70 25.37
C ALA A 297 -7.86 6.95 25.80
N GLY A 298 -7.66 5.72 25.33
CA GLY A 298 -6.48 4.91 25.63
C GLY A 298 -5.22 5.32 24.87
N TYR A 299 -5.30 6.26 23.92
CA TYR A 299 -4.15 6.69 23.14
C TYR A 299 -3.31 7.77 23.85
N PRO A 300 -1.97 7.57 23.94
CA PRO A 300 -1.07 8.58 24.48
C PRO A 300 -0.86 9.73 23.49
N LEU A 301 -0.37 10.88 23.95
CA LEU A 301 -0.11 12.04 23.08
C LEU A 301 0.91 11.73 21.98
N GLU A 302 1.86 10.85 22.28
CA GLU A 302 2.86 10.32 21.35
C GLU A 302 2.27 9.61 20.13
N SER A 303 1.01 9.17 20.20
CA SER A 303 0.32 8.53 19.07
C SER A 303 -0.07 9.51 17.96
N TYR A 304 -0.19 10.79 18.28
CA TYR A 304 -0.54 11.86 17.36
C TYR A 304 0.69 12.41 16.62
N ARG A 305 1.81 11.66 16.60
CA ARG A 305 3.04 12.03 15.92
C ARG A 305 3.55 10.82 15.14
N THR A 306 4.20 11.06 14.01
CA THR A 306 4.94 10.01 13.31
C THR A 306 6.27 9.72 14.01
N TRP A 307 6.79 8.52 13.77
CA TRP A 307 8.05 8.01 14.31
C TRP A 307 8.89 7.49 13.15
N GLY A 308 9.90 8.24 12.73
CA GLY A 308 10.65 7.92 11.50
C GLY A 308 9.79 8.05 10.24
N GLY A 309 8.74 8.87 10.29
CA GLY A 309 7.72 8.99 9.24
C GLY A 309 6.67 7.88 9.24
N PHE A 310 6.73 6.91 10.15
CA PHE A 310 5.73 5.84 10.29
C PHE A 310 4.68 6.20 11.34
N ASP A 311 3.46 5.68 11.16
CA ASP A 311 2.39 5.78 12.15
C ASP A 311 2.82 5.13 13.48
N TRP A 312 2.44 5.73 14.60
CA TRP A 312 2.75 5.25 15.94
C TRP A 312 2.35 3.78 16.18
N MET A 313 1.21 3.36 15.65
CA MET A 313 0.70 1.98 15.76
C MET A 313 1.66 0.97 15.10
N THR A 314 2.32 1.37 14.03
CA THR A 314 3.31 0.56 13.28
C THR A 314 4.69 0.60 13.91
N ALA A 315 5.13 1.80 14.31
CA ALA A 315 6.46 2.05 14.84
C ALA A 315 6.68 1.41 16.23
N THR A 316 5.62 1.30 17.02
CA THR A 316 5.69 0.81 18.40
C THR A 316 5.81 -0.72 18.45
N VAL A 317 7.02 -1.23 18.67
CA VAL A 317 7.24 -2.67 18.95
C VAL A 317 6.50 -3.07 20.24
N GLY A 318 5.65 -4.09 20.14
CA GLY A 318 4.76 -4.54 21.20
C GLY A 318 3.51 -3.67 21.40
N GLY A 319 3.23 -2.76 20.47
CA GLY A 319 2.03 -1.91 20.44
C GLY A 319 0.85 -2.56 19.71
N LEU A 320 -0.04 -1.73 19.16
CA LEU A 320 -1.31 -2.18 18.56
C LEU A 320 -1.11 -3.15 17.40
N TRP A 321 -0.22 -2.84 16.45
CA TRP A 321 -0.03 -3.71 15.31
C TRP A 321 0.43 -5.11 15.73
N ASP A 322 1.43 -5.18 16.62
CA ASP A 322 1.88 -6.44 17.20
C ASP A 322 0.77 -7.16 17.99
N SER A 323 -0.12 -6.41 18.66
CA SER A 323 -1.32 -6.97 19.31
C SER A 323 -2.25 -7.65 18.30
N LEU A 324 -2.50 -7.03 17.15
CA LEU A 324 -3.31 -7.62 16.07
C LEU A 324 -2.63 -8.86 15.47
N LEU A 325 -1.31 -8.83 15.28
CA LEU A 325 -0.53 -9.96 14.74
C LEU A 325 -0.46 -11.15 15.70
N ALA A 326 -0.38 -10.89 17.00
CA ALA A 326 -0.39 -11.91 18.06
C ALA A 326 -1.70 -12.71 18.08
N GLU A 327 -2.78 -12.20 17.49
CA GLU A 327 -4.03 -12.95 17.35
C GLU A 327 -3.97 -14.03 16.26
N GLY A 328 -2.90 -14.07 15.47
CA GLY A 328 -2.75 -15.01 14.35
C GLY A 328 -3.68 -14.68 13.18
N LYS A 329 -4.10 -13.42 13.05
CA LYS A 329 -5.00 -12.95 12.01
C LYS A 329 -4.32 -11.94 11.08
N PRO A 330 -4.64 -11.94 9.79
CA PRO A 330 -4.21 -10.91 8.84
C PRO A 330 -4.54 -9.49 9.27
N TRP A 331 -3.54 -8.62 9.27
CA TRP A 331 -3.70 -7.16 9.32
C TRP A 331 -2.41 -6.48 8.88
N TRP A 332 -2.46 -5.84 7.71
CA TRP A 332 -1.28 -5.43 6.94
C TRP A 332 -0.95 -3.96 7.06
N ILE A 333 0.33 -3.64 6.90
CA ILE A 333 0.77 -2.26 6.72
C ILE A 333 1.02 -1.96 5.25
N THR A 334 0.76 -0.71 4.89
CA THR A 334 1.03 -0.10 3.58
C THR A 334 1.63 1.31 3.77
N ALA A 335 2.07 1.92 2.69
CA ALA A 335 2.54 3.30 2.64
C ALA A 335 2.02 3.96 1.35
N ASN A 336 1.72 5.24 1.43
CA ASN A 336 1.20 6.00 0.29
C ASN A 336 1.79 7.43 0.28
N SER A 337 1.44 8.21 -0.74
CA SER A 337 1.84 9.62 -0.83
C SER A 337 0.83 10.60 -0.25
N ASP A 338 -0.44 10.20 -0.19
CA ASP A 338 -1.60 11.07 0.04
C ASP A 338 -1.51 12.33 -0.82
N SER A 339 -1.19 12.14 -2.11
CA SER A 339 -0.75 13.22 -2.98
C SER A 339 -1.92 14.07 -3.47
N HIS A 340 -2.00 15.29 -2.94
CA HIS A 340 -2.96 16.32 -3.34
C HIS A 340 -2.25 17.54 -3.94
N GLN A 341 -1.21 17.98 -3.24
CA GLN A 341 -0.52 19.25 -3.36
C GLN A 341 0.98 19.04 -3.15
N VAL A 342 1.73 18.97 -4.24
CA VAL A 342 3.15 18.59 -4.16
C VAL A 342 4.05 19.75 -3.78
N TYR A 343 4.88 19.51 -2.76
CA TYR A 343 5.97 20.36 -2.32
C TYR A 343 6.93 20.63 -3.49
N THR A 344 7.29 21.91 -3.66
CA THR A 344 8.14 22.45 -4.72
C THR A 344 7.61 22.38 -6.15
N ASP A 345 6.36 21.96 -6.34
CA ASP A 345 5.73 22.10 -7.64
C ASP A 345 5.39 23.57 -7.93
N THR A 346 5.13 23.88 -9.21
CA THR A 346 4.83 25.24 -9.67
C THR A 346 3.38 25.43 -10.11
N ALA A 347 2.60 24.36 -10.14
CA ALA A 347 1.20 24.40 -10.49
C ALA A 347 0.35 24.98 -9.36
N VAL A 348 -0.64 25.78 -9.74
CA VAL A 348 -1.69 26.26 -8.83
C VAL A 348 -3.02 25.61 -9.21
N ARG A 349 -3.86 25.40 -8.20
CA ARG A 349 -5.18 24.76 -8.38
C ARG A 349 -6.10 25.69 -9.14
N GLY A 350 -6.53 25.23 -10.32
CA GLY A 350 -7.54 25.88 -11.15
C GLY A 350 -7.19 27.30 -11.63
N GLY A 351 -7.87 27.73 -12.68
CA GLY A 351 -7.97 29.14 -13.06
C GLY A 351 -9.06 29.87 -12.27
N PRO A 352 -9.27 31.18 -12.51
CA PRO A 352 -10.30 31.99 -11.83
C PRO A 352 -11.73 31.42 -11.88
N ASP A 353 -12.03 30.60 -12.88
CA ASP A 353 -13.36 30.02 -13.11
C ASP A 353 -13.54 28.62 -12.47
N SER A 354 -12.65 28.20 -11.56
CA SER A 354 -12.78 26.92 -10.87
C SER A 354 -13.93 26.93 -9.84
N ASP A 355 -14.92 26.07 -10.02
CA ASP A 355 -16.00 25.83 -9.05
C ASP A 355 -16.18 24.33 -8.82
N PHE A 356 -15.65 23.83 -7.70
CA PHE A 356 -15.75 22.42 -7.35
C PHE A 356 -17.19 22.01 -7.04
N THR A 357 -17.91 22.80 -6.26
CA THR A 357 -19.28 22.49 -5.82
C THR A 357 -20.24 22.37 -7.00
N ALA A 358 -20.11 23.26 -7.99
CA ALA A 358 -20.96 23.19 -9.18
C ALA A 358 -20.55 22.07 -10.15
N ASN A 359 -19.25 21.77 -10.25
CA ASN A 359 -18.74 20.91 -11.33
C ASN A 359 -18.29 19.52 -10.89
N GLY A 360 -18.16 19.24 -9.60
CA GLY A 360 -17.54 18.02 -9.07
C GLY A 360 -16.06 17.86 -9.43
N ARG A 361 -15.41 18.95 -9.86
CA ARG A 361 -13.97 19.02 -10.11
C ARG A 361 -13.48 20.46 -10.15
N HIS A 362 -12.22 20.67 -9.83
CA HIS A 362 -11.49 21.88 -10.14
C HIS A 362 -11.18 21.97 -11.64
N THR A 363 -10.98 23.18 -12.15
CA THR A 363 -10.42 23.34 -13.50
C THR A 363 -8.97 22.88 -13.51
N ASP A 364 -8.49 22.55 -14.71
CA ASP A 364 -7.13 22.08 -14.90
C ASP A 364 -6.10 23.01 -14.24
N PRO A 365 -5.06 22.45 -13.59
CA PRO A 365 -4.03 23.26 -12.95
C PRO A 365 -3.29 24.12 -13.98
N VAL A 366 -2.91 25.32 -13.56
CA VAL A 366 -2.17 26.29 -14.38
C VAL A 366 -0.81 26.59 -13.76
N TYR A 367 0.12 27.08 -14.57
CA TYR A 367 1.44 27.47 -14.09
C TYR A 367 1.37 28.71 -13.19
N GLY A 368 1.84 28.59 -11.95
CA GLY A 368 1.79 29.63 -10.93
C GLY A 368 2.97 30.60 -10.92
N GLY A 369 3.95 30.45 -11.82
CA GLY A 369 5.09 31.37 -11.92
C GLY A 369 6.16 31.26 -10.82
N ARG A 370 5.97 30.39 -9.83
CA ARG A 370 6.89 30.19 -8.70
C ARG A 370 6.79 28.79 -8.13
N ILE A 371 7.84 28.37 -7.44
CA ILE A 371 7.87 27.16 -6.63
C ILE A 371 7.02 27.37 -5.39
N ASP A 372 6.15 26.41 -5.06
CA ASP A 372 5.37 26.38 -3.84
C ASP A 372 6.01 25.48 -2.78
N THR A 373 6.68 26.09 -1.81
CA THR A 373 7.29 25.38 -0.68
C THR A 373 6.32 25.20 0.49
N THR A 374 5.08 25.67 0.38
CA THR A 374 4.10 25.64 1.49
C THR A 374 3.28 24.36 1.54
N GLN A 375 3.47 23.46 0.58
CA GLN A 375 2.73 22.20 0.48
C GLN A 375 3.46 21.05 1.18
N GLY A 376 2.68 20.03 1.57
CA GLY A 376 3.14 18.92 2.41
C GLY A 376 3.45 17.62 1.68
N ASP A 377 3.19 17.52 0.36
CA ASP A 377 3.13 16.21 -0.29
C ASP A 377 4.32 15.99 -1.22
N TYR A 378 4.55 14.73 -1.53
CA TYR A 378 5.38 14.34 -2.67
C TYR A 378 4.50 13.74 -3.76
N TRP A 379 5.04 13.66 -4.98
CA TRP A 379 4.40 12.88 -6.05
C TRP A 379 4.32 11.40 -5.64
N PRO A 380 3.34 10.65 -6.18
CA PRO A 380 3.26 9.20 -5.95
C PRO A 380 4.58 8.51 -6.30
N GLY A 381 5.09 7.70 -5.37
CA GLY A 381 6.36 6.95 -5.54
C GLY A 381 7.64 7.78 -5.45
N GLN A 382 7.55 9.12 -5.33
CA GLN A 382 8.72 9.98 -5.19
C GLN A 382 9.44 9.72 -3.86
N TYR A 383 8.68 9.51 -2.78
CA TYR A 383 9.21 9.27 -1.44
C TYR A 383 8.76 7.92 -0.87
N SER A 384 7.44 7.72 -0.69
CA SER A 384 6.86 6.50 -0.12
C SER A 384 6.49 5.49 -1.21
N ARG A 385 6.67 4.19 -0.93
CA ARG A 385 6.24 3.10 -1.83
C ARG A 385 5.72 1.89 -1.06
N THR A 386 4.64 1.29 -1.57
CA THR A 386 4.17 -0.03 -1.18
C THR A 386 4.59 -1.07 -2.22
N HIS A 387 5.39 -2.06 -1.82
CA HIS A 387 5.82 -3.15 -2.70
C HIS A 387 5.01 -4.40 -2.44
N VAL A 388 4.37 -4.92 -3.50
CA VAL A 388 3.47 -6.07 -3.45
C VAL A 388 4.09 -7.25 -4.17
N GLY A 389 4.27 -8.36 -3.46
CA GLY A 389 4.68 -9.64 -4.03
C GLY A 389 3.52 -10.27 -4.80
N SER A 390 3.56 -10.11 -6.12
CA SER A 390 2.49 -10.50 -7.04
C SER A 390 2.84 -11.75 -7.84
N ASP A 391 1.80 -12.47 -8.27
CA ASP A 391 1.90 -13.66 -9.13
C ASP A 391 2.00 -13.31 -10.62
N GLY A 392 1.88 -12.03 -10.95
CA GLY A 392 2.00 -11.50 -12.31
C GLY A 392 1.68 -10.01 -12.35
N PHE A 393 1.69 -9.43 -13.54
CA PHE A 393 1.32 -8.03 -13.73
C PHE A 393 -0.15 -7.94 -14.13
N SER A 394 -1.04 -7.87 -13.14
CA SER A 394 -2.48 -7.67 -13.37
C SER A 394 -3.17 -7.09 -12.14
N TYR A 395 -4.32 -6.46 -12.34
CA TYR A 395 -5.14 -5.92 -11.25
C TYR A 395 -5.45 -6.97 -10.18
N ALA A 396 -5.93 -8.15 -10.57
CA ALA A 396 -6.21 -9.24 -9.65
C ALA A 396 -4.96 -9.70 -8.88
N ALA A 397 -3.81 -9.85 -9.55
CA ALA A 397 -2.59 -10.33 -8.90
C ALA A 397 -2.04 -9.33 -7.85
N VAL A 398 -2.17 -8.01 -8.10
CA VAL A 398 -1.84 -6.97 -7.10
C VAL A 398 -2.79 -7.05 -5.91
N MET A 399 -4.11 -7.13 -6.16
CA MET A 399 -5.11 -7.22 -5.08
C MET A 399 -4.92 -8.49 -4.23
N ASP A 400 -4.66 -9.64 -4.86
CA ASP A 400 -4.33 -10.90 -4.18
C ASP A 400 -3.01 -10.81 -3.39
N GLY A 401 -2.04 -10.05 -3.90
CA GLY A 401 -0.77 -9.78 -3.21
C GLY A 401 -0.96 -8.98 -1.92
N ILE A 402 -1.73 -7.89 -2.01
CA ILE A 402 -2.09 -7.03 -0.86
C ILE A 402 -2.90 -7.83 0.16
N ARG A 403 -3.96 -8.52 -0.28
CA ARG A 403 -4.82 -9.36 0.57
C ARG A 403 -4.03 -10.43 1.31
N ALA A 404 -3.07 -11.06 0.64
CA ALA A 404 -2.21 -12.08 1.23
C ALA A 404 -1.12 -11.51 2.14
N GLY A 405 -0.99 -10.19 2.27
CA GLY A 405 0.01 -9.55 3.12
C GLY A 405 1.43 -9.65 2.59
N ARG A 406 1.61 -9.94 1.29
CA ARG A 406 2.92 -10.01 0.61
C ARG A 406 3.43 -8.58 0.37
N VAL A 407 3.65 -7.84 1.44
CA VAL A 407 3.92 -6.40 1.38
C VAL A 407 5.13 -6.03 2.22
N TRP A 408 5.96 -5.17 1.64
CA TRP A 408 6.91 -4.34 2.37
C TRP A 408 6.84 -2.91 1.85
N VAL A 409 7.24 -1.95 2.66
CA VAL A 409 7.13 -0.52 2.38
C VAL A 409 8.44 0.16 2.66
N ASP A 410 8.76 1.22 1.92
CA ASP A 410 9.97 2.00 2.15
C ASP A 410 9.80 3.50 1.91
N HIS A 411 10.66 4.25 2.59
CA HIS A 411 10.88 5.67 2.37
C HIS A 411 12.18 5.93 1.61
N GLY A 412 12.11 6.86 0.67
CA GLY A 412 13.26 7.47 0.01
C GLY A 412 14.13 6.51 -0.81
N GLN A 413 13.56 5.37 -1.24
CA GLN A 413 14.28 4.32 -1.95
C GLN A 413 15.46 3.73 -1.18
N LEU A 414 15.30 3.59 0.14
CA LEU A 414 16.34 3.08 1.04
C LEU A 414 16.87 1.72 0.59
N ILE A 415 15.96 0.86 0.12
CA ILE A 415 16.28 -0.46 -0.46
C ILE A 415 15.64 -0.61 -1.83
N SER A 416 16.24 -1.46 -2.67
CA SER A 416 15.74 -1.79 -4.01
C SER A 416 14.95 -3.09 -4.07
N GLY A 417 15.07 -3.95 -3.05
CA GLY A 417 14.31 -5.19 -2.97
C GLY A 417 14.46 -5.92 -1.63
N LEU A 418 13.49 -6.76 -1.31
CA LEU A 418 13.44 -7.59 -0.10
C LEU A 418 12.86 -8.97 -0.42
N ASP A 419 13.61 -10.03 -0.08
CA ASP A 419 13.12 -11.41 -0.07
C ASP A 419 13.40 -12.03 1.30
N ALA A 420 12.35 -12.16 2.12
CA ALA A 420 12.42 -12.74 3.46
C ALA A 420 11.75 -14.12 3.47
N ARG A 421 12.47 -15.14 3.93
CA ARG A 421 11.97 -16.52 3.98
C ARG A 421 12.23 -17.15 5.32
N LEU A 422 11.19 -17.64 5.98
CA LEU A 422 11.30 -18.60 7.07
C LEU A 422 11.36 -20.00 6.47
N SER A 423 12.29 -20.83 6.93
CA SER A 423 12.49 -22.19 6.44
C SER A 423 12.72 -23.18 7.57
N GLY A 424 12.15 -24.38 7.44
CA GLY A 424 12.24 -25.45 8.43
C GLY A 424 11.47 -26.69 7.99
N GLY A 425 11.93 -27.88 8.37
CA GLY A 425 11.25 -29.14 8.02
C GLY A 425 11.06 -29.38 6.51
N GLY A 426 11.97 -28.86 5.68
CA GLY A 426 11.89 -28.95 4.22
C GLY A 426 10.85 -28.04 3.56
N ARG A 427 10.25 -27.11 4.32
CA ARG A 427 9.27 -26.12 3.86
C ARG A 427 9.78 -24.70 4.07
N TRP A 428 9.15 -23.74 3.42
CA TRP A 428 9.39 -22.32 3.64
C TRP A 428 8.10 -21.51 3.51
N ALA A 429 8.08 -20.30 4.10
CA ALA A 429 7.05 -19.28 3.93
C ALA A 429 7.70 -17.88 3.84
N THR A 430 6.98 -16.91 3.31
CA THR A 430 7.41 -15.51 3.16
C THR A 430 6.31 -14.55 3.62
N LEU A 431 6.49 -13.24 3.42
CA LEU A 431 5.66 -12.15 3.95
C LEU A 431 4.15 -12.44 3.79
N GLY A 432 3.40 -12.25 4.88
CA GLY A 432 1.97 -12.53 5.01
C GLY A 432 1.61 -14.01 5.17
N GLY A 433 2.56 -14.93 4.92
CA GLY A 433 2.37 -16.37 5.01
C GLY A 433 2.70 -16.99 6.37
N ALA A 434 2.36 -18.27 6.51
CA ALA A 434 2.61 -19.05 7.72
C ALA A 434 3.35 -20.36 7.44
N LEU A 435 4.53 -20.53 8.05
CA LEU A 435 5.33 -21.75 8.01
C LEU A 435 4.78 -22.76 9.03
N HIS A 436 4.12 -23.81 8.53
CA HIS A 436 3.66 -24.93 9.36
C HIS A 436 4.73 -26.02 9.46
N VAL A 437 5.15 -26.34 10.68
CA VAL A 437 6.21 -27.31 10.98
C VAL A 437 5.84 -28.20 12.18
N ARG A 438 6.59 -29.28 12.40
CA ARG A 438 6.43 -30.08 13.62
C ARG A 438 6.99 -29.34 14.81
N LYS A 439 6.40 -29.50 16.00
CA LYS A 439 7.03 -29.04 17.26
C LYS A 439 8.48 -29.53 17.39
N GLY A 440 9.37 -28.65 17.83
CA GLY A 440 10.81 -28.89 17.94
C GLY A 440 11.59 -28.75 16.63
N THR A 441 10.93 -28.45 15.50
CA THR A 441 11.63 -28.19 14.23
C THR A 441 12.48 -26.93 14.38
N ARG A 442 13.76 -27.00 13.95
CA ARG A 442 14.60 -25.80 13.87
C ARG A 442 14.19 -24.96 12.66
N VAL A 443 13.94 -23.66 12.89
CA VAL A 443 13.51 -22.72 11.86
C VAL A 443 14.54 -21.61 11.70
N THR A 444 14.80 -21.21 10.46
CA THR A 444 15.74 -20.14 10.13
C THR A 444 15.07 -19.13 9.21
N LEU A 445 15.19 -17.86 9.56
CA LEU A 445 14.91 -16.72 8.68
C LEU A 445 16.15 -16.43 7.82
N THR A 446 15.97 -16.37 6.52
CA THR A 446 16.93 -15.81 5.57
C THR A 446 16.33 -14.58 4.93
N VAL A 447 17.08 -13.48 4.88
CA VAL A 447 16.65 -12.22 4.27
C VAL A 447 17.69 -11.79 3.25
N ASP A 448 17.28 -11.69 1.99
CA ASP A 448 18.07 -11.07 0.92
C ASP A 448 17.55 -9.65 0.69
N ILE A 449 18.43 -8.66 0.80
CA ILE A 449 18.10 -7.24 0.65
C ILE A 449 18.92 -6.67 -0.48
N GLY A 450 18.24 -6.14 -1.51
CA GLY A 450 18.84 -5.28 -2.51
C GLY A 450 19.07 -3.89 -1.92
N LEU A 451 20.33 -3.45 -1.85
CA LEU A 451 20.67 -2.09 -1.42
C LEU A 451 20.32 -1.10 -2.53
N ALA A 452 20.24 0.18 -2.20
CA ALA A 452 19.92 1.24 -3.16
C ALA A 452 20.82 1.16 -4.41
N GLY A 453 20.18 1.12 -5.59
CA GLY A 453 20.86 0.96 -6.88
C GLY A 453 21.38 2.26 -7.50
N GLY A 454 21.15 3.39 -6.85
CA GLY A 454 21.50 4.73 -7.33
C GLY A 454 20.91 5.83 -6.46
N PRO A 455 21.05 7.11 -6.88
CA PRO A 455 20.47 8.23 -6.17
C PRO A 455 18.94 8.15 -6.12
N ASN A 456 18.36 8.52 -4.99
CA ASN A 456 16.93 8.73 -4.83
C ASN A 456 16.50 10.10 -5.39
N TRP A 457 15.23 10.47 -5.20
CA TRP A 457 14.67 11.72 -5.72
C TRP A 457 15.11 12.98 -4.96
N ALA A 458 15.85 12.85 -3.85
CA ALA A 458 16.59 13.95 -3.22
C ALA A 458 18.05 14.05 -3.70
N GLY A 459 18.47 13.21 -4.65
CA GLY A 459 19.76 13.33 -5.34
C GLY A 459 20.94 12.65 -4.64
N PHE A 460 20.73 11.84 -3.60
CA PHE A 460 21.78 11.08 -2.92
C PHE A 460 21.49 9.58 -2.94
N VAL A 461 22.53 8.74 -2.84
CA VAL A 461 22.36 7.29 -2.69
C VAL A 461 22.09 6.98 -1.21
N PRO A 462 20.88 6.54 -0.83
CA PRO A 462 20.60 6.20 0.56
C PRO A 462 21.38 4.96 0.97
N LYS A 463 21.76 4.88 2.25
CA LYS A 463 22.54 3.77 2.80
C LYS A 463 21.74 3.10 3.89
N LEU A 464 21.40 1.83 3.69
CA LEU A 464 20.85 1.00 4.77
C LEU A 464 21.95 0.75 5.80
N ALA A 465 21.75 1.20 7.03
CA ALA A 465 22.71 1.05 8.12
C ALA A 465 22.38 -0.13 9.04
N ARG A 466 21.09 -0.32 9.36
CA ARG A 466 20.65 -1.36 10.30
C ARG A 466 19.38 -2.06 9.83
N VAL A 467 19.29 -3.36 10.11
CA VAL A 467 18.07 -4.16 9.96
C VAL A 467 17.76 -4.87 11.27
N ASP A 468 16.52 -4.71 11.74
CA ASP A 468 16.00 -5.34 12.94
C ASP A 468 15.05 -6.49 12.57
N VAL A 469 15.23 -7.61 13.27
CA VAL A 469 14.28 -8.72 13.33
C VAL A 469 13.45 -8.54 14.59
N VAL A 470 12.15 -8.30 14.43
CA VAL A 470 11.18 -8.22 15.52
C VAL A 470 10.43 -9.55 15.59
N GLN A 471 10.35 -10.14 16.78
CA GLN A 471 9.66 -11.41 17.01
C GLN A 471 8.67 -11.25 18.16
N GLY A 472 7.46 -11.80 17.99
CA GLY A 472 6.44 -11.90 19.03
C GLY A 472 5.75 -13.26 19.03
N ASP A 473 5.02 -13.53 20.10
CA ASP A 473 4.27 -14.77 20.28
C ASP A 473 2.89 -14.64 19.65
N VAL A 474 2.38 -15.71 19.06
CA VAL A 474 0.95 -15.77 18.68
C VAL A 474 0.19 -16.34 19.87
N THR A 475 -0.59 -15.49 20.51
CA THR A 475 -1.38 -15.79 21.72
C THR A 475 -2.84 -16.10 21.42
N GLY A 476 -3.29 -15.88 20.19
CA GLY A 476 -4.71 -15.96 19.82
C GLY A 476 -5.46 -14.67 20.14
N ALA A 477 -6.76 -14.66 19.87
CA ALA A 477 -7.61 -13.47 19.98
C ALA A 477 -7.50 -12.82 21.37
N ALA A 478 -7.36 -11.49 21.39
CA ALA A 478 -7.37 -10.73 22.64
C ALA A 478 -8.74 -10.86 23.32
N SER A 479 -8.74 -11.06 24.64
CA SER A 479 -9.98 -11.13 25.43
C SER A 479 -10.69 -9.78 25.50
N ASP A 480 -9.91 -8.70 25.55
CA ASP A 480 -10.39 -7.32 25.46
C ASP A 480 -10.11 -6.80 24.04
N ARG A 481 -11.13 -6.32 23.34
CA ARG A 481 -11.02 -5.78 21.98
C ARG A 481 -10.25 -4.46 21.94
N ASP A 482 -10.12 -3.78 23.08
CA ASP A 482 -9.31 -2.56 23.22
C ASP A 482 -7.83 -2.82 23.56
N THR A 483 -7.40 -4.09 23.55
CA THR A 483 -6.01 -4.44 23.83
C THR A 483 -5.05 -3.76 22.84
N LEU A 484 -4.12 -2.99 23.40
CA LEU A 484 -3.12 -2.19 22.70
C LEU A 484 -1.71 -2.78 22.71
N THR A 485 -1.52 -3.95 23.32
CA THR A 485 -0.18 -4.46 23.61
C THR A 485 0.00 -5.91 23.20
N ALA A 486 1.24 -6.24 22.84
CA ALA A 486 1.74 -7.60 22.68
C ALA A 486 3.03 -7.74 23.51
N PRO A 487 2.92 -8.18 24.78
CA PRO A 487 4.03 -8.10 25.74
C PRO A 487 5.29 -8.90 25.38
N THR A 488 5.17 -9.88 24.49
CA THR A 488 6.27 -10.78 24.09
C THR A 488 7.05 -10.26 22.89
N ALA A 489 6.46 -9.32 22.13
CA ALA A 489 7.06 -8.73 20.95
C ALA A 489 8.25 -7.84 21.32
N ARG A 490 9.40 -8.09 20.68
CA ARG A 490 10.63 -7.31 20.88
C ARG A 490 11.55 -7.41 19.67
N VAL A 491 12.50 -6.47 19.57
CA VAL A 491 13.65 -6.61 18.67
C VAL A 491 14.50 -7.78 19.16
N ALA A 492 14.43 -8.89 18.44
CA ALA A 492 15.12 -10.12 18.78
C ALA A 492 16.59 -10.10 18.31
N LYS A 493 16.86 -9.41 17.20
CA LYS A 493 18.22 -9.25 16.66
C LYS A 493 18.31 -8.01 15.78
N SER A 494 19.41 -7.27 15.92
CA SER A 494 19.81 -6.21 14.99
C SER A 494 21.06 -6.62 14.22
N TYR A 495 21.12 -6.23 12.95
CA TYR A 495 22.24 -6.43 12.04
C TYR A 495 22.71 -5.09 11.51
N GLU A 496 24.00 -4.80 11.67
CA GLU A 496 24.64 -3.68 11.00
C GLU A 496 24.96 -4.05 9.54
N VAL A 497 24.67 -3.14 8.63
CA VAL A 497 24.85 -3.31 7.19
C VAL A 497 26.03 -2.45 6.74
N ASN A 498 27.21 -3.07 6.73
CA ASN A 498 28.45 -2.41 6.31
C ASN A 498 28.71 -2.59 4.80
N LYS A 499 27.69 -2.33 3.98
CA LYS A 499 27.76 -2.45 2.52
C LYS A 499 26.93 -1.36 1.87
N SER A 500 27.42 -0.77 0.79
CA SER A 500 26.81 0.40 0.14
C SER A 500 26.06 0.10 -1.15
N ALA A 501 26.24 -1.08 -1.76
CA ALA A 501 25.63 -1.45 -3.04
C ALA A 501 25.49 -2.96 -3.22
N GLY A 502 24.63 -3.39 -4.16
CA GLY A 502 24.35 -4.80 -4.44
C GLY A 502 23.46 -5.44 -3.37
N THR A 503 23.58 -6.76 -3.19
CA THR A 503 22.72 -7.50 -2.23
C THR A 503 23.45 -7.80 -0.93
N VAL A 504 22.75 -7.74 0.21
CA VAL A 504 23.21 -8.30 1.50
C VAL A 504 22.28 -9.44 1.93
N ARG A 505 22.85 -10.52 2.46
CA ARG A 505 22.11 -11.65 3.02
C ARG A 505 22.25 -11.65 4.53
N LEU A 506 21.12 -11.66 5.23
CA LEU A 506 21.04 -11.79 6.69
C LEU A 506 20.42 -13.15 7.03
N THR A 507 20.80 -13.71 8.18
CA THR A 507 20.25 -14.97 8.67
C THR A 507 20.04 -14.91 10.17
N TYR A 508 18.82 -15.23 10.59
CA TYR A 508 18.41 -15.31 11.99
C TYR A 508 17.91 -16.72 12.29
N ASP A 509 18.55 -17.40 13.23
CA ASP A 509 18.13 -18.71 13.69
C ASP A 509 17.08 -18.54 14.79
N LEU A 510 15.83 -18.92 14.51
CA LEU A 510 14.76 -18.91 15.50
C LEU A 510 14.92 -20.07 16.50
N GLY A 511 15.81 -21.02 16.22
CA GLY A 511 15.99 -22.22 17.03
C GLY A 511 14.86 -23.22 16.82
N ALA A 512 14.75 -24.17 17.76
CA ALA A 512 13.67 -25.14 17.78
C ALA A 512 12.37 -24.46 18.23
N VAL A 513 11.35 -24.47 17.37
CA VAL A 513 10.05 -23.85 17.66
C VAL A 513 9.09 -24.87 18.26
N ASP A 514 8.57 -24.57 19.45
CA ASP A 514 7.61 -25.40 20.18
C ASP A 514 6.24 -24.72 20.36
N ARG A 515 6.17 -23.42 20.08
CA ARG A 515 4.97 -22.59 20.15
C ARG A 515 4.84 -21.63 18.94
N PRO A 516 3.61 -21.20 18.60
CA PRO A 516 3.37 -20.22 17.56
C PRO A 516 4.07 -18.87 17.79
N VAL A 517 4.72 -18.34 16.74
CA VAL A 517 5.39 -17.03 16.73
C VAL A 517 5.16 -16.32 15.39
N TYR A 518 5.42 -15.02 15.36
CA TYR A 518 5.56 -14.26 14.12
C TYR A 518 6.88 -13.48 14.14
N VAL A 519 7.40 -13.21 12.93
CA VAL A 519 8.60 -12.41 12.72
C VAL A 519 8.32 -11.34 11.68
N ARG A 520 8.69 -10.10 11.95
CA ARG A 520 8.63 -8.97 11.01
C ARG A 520 9.96 -8.23 10.98
N LEU A 521 10.21 -7.51 9.89
CA LEU A 521 11.45 -6.76 9.69
C LEU A 521 11.18 -5.28 9.61
N ARG A 522 12.16 -4.49 10.08
CA ARG A 522 12.32 -3.10 9.70
C ARG A 522 13.81 -2.80 9.49
N GLY A 523 14.13 -1.72 8.78
CA GLY A 523 15.49 -1.22 8.69
C GLY A 523 15.53 0.28 8.51
N THR A 524 16.71 0.86 8.73
CA THR A 524 16.92 2.31 8.80
C THR A 524 18.26 2.72 8.19
N ASP A 525 18.32 3.98 7.73
CA ASP A 525 19.57 4.65 7.41
C ASP A 525 20.44 5.00 8.65
N GLY A 526 19.88 4.83 9.86
CA GLY A 526 20.58 5.01 11.13
C GLY A 526 20.75 6.47 11.56
N ASN A 527 20.19 7.43 10.83
CA ASN A 527 20.41 8.84 11.09
C ASN A 527 19.65 9.34 12.33
N ARG A 528 18.44 8.82 12.56
CA ARG A 528 17.61 9.16 13.73
C ARG A 528 17.08 7.90 14.37
N SER A 529 17.52 7.60 15.58
CA SER A 529 17.03 6.47 16.37
C SER A 529 16.92 6.86 17.84
N ALA A 530 16.02 6.20 18.56
CA ALA A 530 15.82 6.37 19.99
C ALA A 530 15.46 5.03 20.63
N VAL A 531 15.49 4.95 21.96
CA VAL A 531 14.87 3.83 22.66
C VAL A 531 13.37 3.86 22.37
N GLY A 532 12.79 2.73 21.95
CA GLY A 532 11.37 2.66 21.66
C GLY A 532 10.51 2.86 22.90
N LEU A 533 9.24 3.23 22.71
CA LEU A 533 8.32 3.63 23.78
C LEU A 533 8.13 2.61 24.91
N ARG A 534 8.37 1.33 24.63
CA ARG A 534 8.25 0.24 25.61
C ARG A 534 9.57 -0.12 26.30
N GLY A 535 10.61 0.71 26.12
CA GLY A 535 11.91 0.60 26.77
C GLY A 535 12.95 -0.19 25.97
N ALA A 536 14.21 -0.05 26.37
CA ALA A 536 15.36 -0.57 25.63
C ALA A 536 15.43 -2.10 25.60
N SER A 537 14.76 -2.79 26.53
CA SER A 537 14.63 -4.25 26.51
C SER A 537 13.68 -4.77 25.44
N VAL A 538 12.75 -3.92 24.97
CA VAL A 538 11.80 -4.23 23.89
C VAL A 538 12.35 -3.73 22.56
N ASP A 539 12.81 -2.49 22.55
CA ASP A 539 13.33 -1.82 21.36
C ASP A 539 14.48 -0.88 21.74
N PRO A 540 15.75 -1.34 21.63
CA PRO A 540 16.92 -0.56 22.07
C PRO A 540 17.25 0.62 21.15
N ALA A 541 16.81 0.59 19.89
CA ALA A 541 17.13 1.58 18.87
C ALA A 541 16.02 1.60 17.79
N GLY A 542 14.82 2.02 18.18
CA GLY A 542 13.69 2.25 17.29
C GLY A 542 13.77 3.60 16.58
N PRO A 543 12.76 3.93 15.76
CA PRO A 543 12.63 5.28 15.22
C PRO A 543 12.50 6.30 16.37
N ALA A 544 13.08 7.48 16.18
CA ALA A 544 12.81 8.61 17.06
C ALA A 544 11.47 9.26 16.68
N VAL A 545 10.79 9.88 17.64
CA VAL A 545 9.62 10.70 17.35
C VAL A 545 9.99 11.87 16.44
N ASP A 546 9.16 12.14 15.45
CA ASP A 546 9.35 13.28 14.57
C ASP A 546 9.06 14.58 15.33
N VAL A 547 9.95 15.57 15.18
CA VAL A 547 9.82 16.87 15.84
C VAL A 547 8.95 17.77 14.98
N LEU A 548 7.95 18.40 15.59
CA LEU A 548 7.03 19.32 14.91
C LEU A 548 7.81 20.43 14.20
N GLY A 549 7.62 20.54 12.88
CA GLY A 549 8.30 21.53 12.05
C GLY A 549 9.81 21.34 11.93
N ASP A 550 10.37 20.20 12.34
CA ASP A 550 11.79 19.86 12.24
C ASP A 550 12.02 18.35 12.03
N ALA A 551 11.37 17.82 10.99
CA ALA A 551 11.41 16.41 10.63
C ALA A 551 11.58 16.27 9.11
N ASP A 552 12.75 16.65 8.61
CA ASP A 552 13.10 16.51 7.19
C ASP A 552 13.05 15.02 6.77
N PRO A 553 12.11 14.63 5.90
CA PRO A 553 11.84 13.23 5.59
C PRO A 553 13.02 12.54 4.90
N TRP A 554 13.88 13.28 4.20
CA TRP A 554 15.02 12.70 3.48
C TRP A 554 16.23 12.39 4.38
N LYS A 555 16.20 12.82 5.64
CA LYS A 555 17.26 12.56 6.63
C LYS A 555 16.92 11.43 7.60
N ASP A 556 15.79 10.77 7.40
CA ASP A 556 15.28 9.75 8.30
C ASP A 556 14.46 8.71 7.53
N LEU A 557 15.20 7.79 6.89
CA LEU A 557 14.64 6.77 6.02
C LEU A 557 14.51 5.44 6.74
N TRP A 558 13.36 4.81 6.54
CA TRP A 558 13.02 3.50 7.08
C TRP A 558 12.34 2.63 6.04
N PHE A 559 12.46 1.31 6.20
CA PHE A 559 11.59 0.33 5.53
C PHE A 559 10.97 -0.60 6.58
N TYR A 560 9.77 -1.10 6.32
CA TYR A 560 9.08 -2.08 7.16
C TYR A 560 8.51 -3.19 6.29
N SER A 561 8.32 -4.38 6.85
CA SER A 561 7.71 -5.53 6.17
C SER A 561 6.58 -6.11 7.00
N ASN A 562 5.57 -6.65 6.32
CA ASN A 562 4.57 -7.51 6.96
C ASN A 562 5.21 -8.77 7.56
N PRO A 563 4.56 -9.42 8.55
CA PRO A 563 5.15 -10.55 9.24
C PRO A 563 5.15 -11.84 8.41
N VAL A 564 5.92 -12.81 8.86
CA VAL A 564 5.77 -14.23 8.53
C VAL A 564 5.51 -14.99 9.83
N TRP A 565 4.52 -15.87 9.85
CA TRP A 565 4.22 -16.71 11.00
C TRP A 565 4.97 -18.05 10.96
N VAL A 566 5.22 -18.61 12.15
CA VAL A 566 5.64 -20.00 12.33
C VAL A 566 4.65 -20.68 13.26
N LEU A 567 4.02 -21.74 12.76
CA LEU A 567 2.95 -22.45 13.44
C LEU A 567 3.39 -23.91 13.67
N PRO A 568 3.99 -24.23 14.83
CA PRO A 568 4.36 -25.59 15.16
C PRO A 568 3.12 -26.39 15.60
N SER A 569 2.89 -27.53 14.94
CA SER A 569 1.78 -28.44 15.20
C SER A 569 2.26 -29.84 15.57
#